data_AF-A0ABD2VY09-F1
#
_entry.id   AF-A0ABD2VY09-F1
#
_cell.length_a   1.000
_cell.length_b   1.000
_cell.length_c   1.000
_cell.angle_alpha   90.00
_cell.angle_beta   90.00
_cell.angle_gamma   90.00
#
_symmetry.space_group_name_H-M   'P 1'
#
loop_
_entity.id
_entity.type
_entity.pdbx_description
1 polymer ?
#
loop_
_entity_poly.entity_id
_entity_poly.type
_entity_poly.pdbx_seq_one_letter_code
_entity_poly.pdbx_strand_id
1 'polypeptide(L)'
;MHRLARRNPCDRFSATQVAVPDVVEAAKDADILIFVVPHQFVPGLCAAMLGKIKPSAVGLSLIKGFAQGEGTKIKLISKIVEEQLKIPCSVLMGANLANEVAEEHFCETTIGCKDKIMGAIMKDCMQTPNFRVTVVEDTEAVEVCGALKNIVACAAGFVDGLGLGDNTKAAVIRLGLMEMVRYVDQFHGGSKISTFFESCGVADLITTCYGGRNRKVSEAFVKTGKTIKELENEMLNGQKLQGPATAEEVNGMLKGCNSEDKFPLFTAVHRICTQQLKPQDLIDQIRNHPEHACVTTDNDNERIAITGCGADDDIWKDFALGKSGDFSVGAYEPDRVKLKLRIHFNLGRPFHAESSSVNP
;
A
#
# COMPACT_ATOMS: atom_id res chain seq x y z
N MET A 1 5.98 8.73 17.10
CA MET A 1 5.73 9.32 18.44
C MET A 1 6.04 10.82 18.57
N HIS A 2 7.06 11.37 17.88
CA HIS A 2 7.48 12.78 18.04
C HIS A 2 6.41 13.87 17.77
N ARG A 3 5.34 13.57 17.02
CA ARG A 3 4.21 14.50 16.78
C ARG A 3 3.12 14.44 17.85
N LEU A 4 2.95 13.33 18.56
CA LEU A 4 2.00 13.23 19.66
C LEU A 4 2.46 14.12 20.84
N ALA A 5 3.76 14.17 21.09
CA ALA A 5 4.35 15.05 22.10
C ALA A 5 4.21 16.56 21.82
N ARG A 6 4.03 16.98 20.56
CA ARG A 6 3.94 18.41 20.20
C ARG A 6 2.51 18.97 20.15
N ARG A 7 1.47 18.13 20.18
CA ARG A 7 0.08 18.57 19.98
C ARG A 7 -0.80 18.61 21.24
N ASN A 8 -0.36 17.98 22.35
CA ASN A 8 -0.82 18.24 23.72
C ASN A 8 0.01 17.34 24.67
N PRO A 9 0.93 17.88 25.50
CA PRO A 9 1.88 17.06 26.25
C PRO A 9 1.28 16.21 27.38
N CYS A 10 0.09 16.57 27.90
CA CYS A 10 -0.33 16.07 29.22
C CYS A 10 -1.22 14.82 29.21
N ASP A 11 -1.85 14.42 28.09
CA ASP A 11 -2.94 13.42 28.13
C ASP A 11 -2.70 12.14 27.31
N ARG A 12 -1.54 11.93 26.67
CA ARG A 12 -1.39 10.88 25.64
C ARG A 12 -0.24 9.88 25.82
N PHE A 13 0.50 9.95 26.92
CA PHE A 13 1.60 9.03 27.20
C PHE A 13 1.40 8.41 28.59
N SER A 14 1.66 7.11 28.72
CA SER A 14 1.49 6.42 30.00
C SER A 14 2.53 6.93 31.00
N ALA A 15 2.20 6.92 32.30
CA ALA A 15 3.13 7.27 33.37
C ALA A 15 4.41 6.39 33.40
N THR A 16 4.40 5.28 32.67
CA THR A 16 5.52 4.34 32.52
C THR A 16 6.49 4.70 31.39
N GLN A 17 6.19 5.71 30.57
CA GLN A 17 7.07 6.15 29.49
C GLN A 17 8.04 7.24 29.96
N VAL A 18 9.34 7.01 29.75
CA VAL A 18 10.41 7.94 30.13
C VAL A 18 11.10 8.46 28.87
N ALA A 19 11.18 9.78 28.73
CA ALA A 19 11.91 10.42 27.63
C ALA A 19 13.40 10.51 27.98
N VAL A 20 14.24 9.83 27.21
CA VAL A 20 15.70 9.80 27.39
C VAL A 20 16.35 10.43 26.14
N PRO A 21 17.13 11.52 26.27
CA PRO A 21 17.69 12.23 25.12
C PRO A 21 18.91 11.52 24.50
N ASP A 22 19.61 10.69 25.27
CA ASP A 22 20.72 9.88 24.80
C ASP A 22 20.22 8.50 24.33
N VAL A 23 20.50 8.15 23.08
CA VAL A 23 20.00 6.90 22.48
C VAL A 23 20.62 5.65 23.11
N VAL A 24 21.87 5.73 23.55
CA VAL A 24 22.56 4.59 24.16
C VAL A 24 21.96 4.31 25.53
N GLU A 25 21.76 5.35 26.34
CA GLU A 25 21.11 5.24 27.64
C GLU A 25 19.67 4.71 27.52
N ALA A 26 18.94 5.13 26.49
CA ALA A 26 17.59 4.65 26.21
C ALA A 26 17.56 3.16 25.82
N ALA A 27 18.63 2.65 25.21
CA ALA A 27 18.67 1.32 24.58
C ALA A 27 19.47 0.27 25.36
N LYS A 28 20.39 0.66 26.25
CA LYS A 28 21.40 -0.24 26.85
C LYS A 28 20.83 -1.49 27.50
N ASP A 29 19.69 -1.35 28.19
CA ASP A 29 19.04 -2.41 28.95
C ASP A 29 17.77 -2.96 28.28
N ALA A 30 17.45 -2.51 27.06
CA ALA A 30 16.23 -2.91 26.37
C ALA A 30 16.37 -4.30 25.73
N ASP A 31 15.36 -5.15 25.94
CA ASP A 31 15.26 -6.45 25.27
C ASP A 31 14.61 -6.33 23.88
N ILE A 32 13.74 -5.34 23.69
CA ILE A 32 13.09 -5.02 22.40
C ILE A 32 13.35 -3.56 22.06
N LEU A 33 13.95 -3.32 20.89
CA LEU A 33 14.25 -2.00 20.34
C LEU A 33 13.27 -1.67 19.21
N ILE A 34 12.39 -0.68 19.42
CA ILE A 34 11.40 -0.26 18.42
C ILE A 34 11.94 0.92 17.61
N PHE A 35 12.22 0.69 16.32
CA PHE A 35 12.71 1.71 15.39
C PHE A 35 11.53 2.43 14.73
N VAL A 36 11.31 3.70 15.11
CA VAL A 36 10.21 4.54 14.59
C VAL A 36 10.68 5.97 14.32
N VAL A 37 11.75 6.08 13.55
CA VAL A 37 12.39 7.35 13.14
C VAL A 37 12.35 7.50 11.62
N PRO A 38 12.52 8.71 11.06
CA PRO A 38 12.77 8.86 9.63
C PRO A 38 13.98 8.01 9.19
N HIS A 39 13.86 7.29 8.06
CA HIS A 39 14.80 6.25 7.66
C HIS A 39 16.26 6.75 7.57
N GLN A 40 16.47 8.02 7.19
CA GLN A 40 17.81 8.61 7.04
C GLN A 40 18.62 8.65 8.35
N PHE A 41 17.97 8.56 9.51
CA PHE A 41 18.65 8.59 10.81
C PHE A 41 19.06 7.20 11.30
N VAL A 42 18.52 6.12 10.72
CA VAL A 42 18.76 4.75 11.20
C VAL A 42 20.23 4.38 11.22
N PRO A 43 21.04 4.61 10.16
CA PRO A 43 22.46 4.26 10.17
C PRO A 43 23.24 4.94 11.30
N GLY A 44 22.96 6.24 11.55
CA GLY A 44 23.63 6.99 12.62
C GLY A 44 23.27 6.48 14.02
N LEU A 45 21.99 6.12 14.24
CA LEU A 45 21.53 5.55 15.51
C LEU A 45 22.14 4.16 15.74
N CYS A 46 22.16 3.30 14.72
CA CYS A 46 22.78 1.99 14.79
C CYS A 46 24.28 2.09 15.11
N ALA A 47 25.00 3.00 14.45
CA ALA A 47 26.42 3.24 14.74
C ALA A 47 26.68 3.68 16.19
N ALA A 48 25.81 4.53 16.76
CA ALA A 48 25.94 4.99 18.15
C ALA A 48 25.75 3.86 19.18
N MET A 49 24.83 2.92 18.89
CA MET A 49 24.42 1.81 19.77
C MET A 49 25.28 0.54 19.63
N LEU A 50 26.05 0.40 18.55
CA LEU A 50 26.88 -0.79 18.30
C LEU A 50 27.80 -1.11 19.49
N GLY A 51 27.67 -2.32 20.04
CA GLY A 51 28.46 -2.80 21.17
C GLY A 51 28.04 -2.23 22.54
N LYS A 52 26.93 -1.48 22.61
CA LYS A 52 26.44 -0.82 23.83
C LYS A 52 25.00 -1.18 24.20
N ILE A 53 24.43 -2.18 23.53
CA ILE A 53 23.11 -2.74 23.79
C ILE A 53 23.25 -4.20 24.23
N LYS A 54 22.21 -4.76 24.87
CA LYS A 54 22.15 -6.19 25.17
C LYS A 54 22.41 -7.03 23.90
N PRO A 55 23.34 -8.00 23.93
CA PRO A 55 23.55 -8.92 22.80
C PRO A 55 22.31 -9.77 22.47
N SER A 56 21.41 -9.94 23.44
CA SER A 56 20.13 -10.66 23.29
C SER A 56 18.98 -9.76 22.83
N ALA A 57 19.21 -8.46 22.61
CA ALA A 57 18.15 -7.56 22.16
C ALA A 57 17.63 -7.96 20.78
N VAL A 58 16.38 -7.61 20.49
CA VAL A 58 15.78 -7.75 19.16
C VAL A 58 15.21 -6.42 18.67
N GLY A 59 15.22 -6.23 17.36
CA GLY A 59 14.65 -5.04 16.70
C GLY A 59 13.22 -5.25 16.22
N LEU A 60 12.42 -4.19 16.26
CA LEU A 60 11.14 -4.07 15.56
C LEU A 60 11.09 -2.75 14.78
N SER A 61 11.13 -2.79 13.46
CA SER A 61 11.07 -1.61 12.59
C SER A 61 9.64 -1.28 12.17
N LEU A 62 9.24 -0.03 12.37
CA LEU A 62 7.97 0.56 11.88
C LEU A 62 8.22 1.53 10.70
N ILE A 63 9.44 1.52 10.16
CA ILE A 63 9.91 2.52 9.20
C ILE A 63 9.50 2.09 7.79
N LYS A 64 8.57 2.83 7.19
CA LYS A 64 8.11 2.60 5.82
C LYS A 64 9.02 3.31 4.82
N GLY A 65 9.60 2.54 3.90
CA GLY A 65 10.49 3.05 2.87
C GLY A 65 11.74 2.19 2.75
N PHE A 66 12.60 2.56 1.82
CA PHE A 66 13.89 1.94 1.63
C PHE A 66 15.01 2.85 2.13
N ALA A 67 16.20 2.29 2.25
CA ALA A 67 17.43 3.05 2.35
C ALA A 67 18.29 2.83 1.12
N GLN A 68 19.06 3.86 0.79
CA GLN A 68 20.02 3.81 -0.30
C GLN A 68 21.16 2.85 0.03
N GLY A 69 21.38 1.86 -0.83
CA GLY A 69 22.54 0.98 -0.83
C GLY A 69 23.66 1.51 -1.72
N GLU A 70 24.68 0.68 -1.97
CA GLU A 70 25.74 1.03 -2.92
C GLU A 70 25.20 1.08 -4.35
N GLY A 71 25.45 2.20 -5.05
CA GLY A 71 24.99 2.41 -6.41
C GLY A 71 23.46 2.56 -6.50
N THR A 72 22.82 1.75 -7.33
CA THR A 72 21.35 1.70 -7.51
C THR A 72 20.68 0.64 -6.65
N LYS A 73 21.41 0.03 -5.71
CA LYS A 73 20.85 -1.00 -4.83
C LYS A 73 19.97 -0.38 -3.76
N ILE A 74 18.86 -1.05 -3.50
CA ILE A 74 17.95 -0.75 -2.41
C ILE A 74 18.29 -1.67 -1.23
N LYS A 75 18.26 -1.13 -0.01
CA LYS A 75 18.33 -1.91 1.22
C LYS A 75 17.07 -1.73 2.06
N LEU A 76 16.59 -2.84 2.62
CA LEU A 76 15.55 -2.84 3.64
C LEU A 76 16.11 -2.26 4.95
N ILE A 77 15.26 -1.54 5.69
CA ILE A 77 15.66 -0.93 6.95
C ILE A 77 15.91 -2.00 8.01
N SER A 78 15.09 -3.07 8.02
CA SER A 78 15.34 -4.23 8.88
C SER A 78 16.72 -4.82 8.66
N LYS A 79 17.14 -4.97 7.39
CA LYS A 79 18.47 -5.48 7.02
C LYS A 79 19.60 -4.57 7.48
N ILE A 80 19.42 -3.25 7.41
CA ILE A 80 20.41 -2.31 7.97
C ILE A 80 20.55 -2.49 9.48
N VAL A 81 19.43 -2.65 10.19
CA VAL A 81 19.45 -2.90 11.65
C VAL A 81 20.15 -4.23 11.94
N GLU A 82 19.82 -5.31 11.24
CA GLU A 82 20.45 -6.63 11.39
C GLU A 82 21.96 -6.56 11.13
N GLU A 83 22.36 -5.94 10.02
CA GLU A 83 23.76 -5.83 9.60
C GLU A 83 24.59 -4.98 10.56
N GLN A 84 24.06 -3.84 11.01
CA GLN A 84 24.84 -2.90 11.81
C GLN A 84 24.84 -3.23 13.31
N LEU A 85 23.71 -3.67 13.87
CA LEU A 85 23.60 -3.97 15.30
C LEU A 85 23.83 -5.45 15.64
N LYS A 86 23.86 -6.34 14.64
CA LYS A 86 24.03 -7.79 14.83
C LYS A 86 22.93 -8.41 15.70
N ILE A 87 21.71 -7.88 15.60
CA ILE A 87 20.50 -8.39 16.27
C ILE A 87 19.42 -8.77 15.24
N PRO A 88 18.55 -9.74 15.51
CA PRO A 88 17.39 -10.02 14.65
C PRO A 88 16.48 -8.80 14.56
N CYS A 89 15.88 -8.52 13.39
CA CYS A 89 14.94 -7.41 13.23
C CYS A 89 13.64 -7.87 12.57
N SER A 90 12.53 -7.66 13.26
CA SER A 90 11.18 -7.85 12.73
C SER A 90 10.61 -6.52 12.24
N VAL A 91 9.48 -6.55 11.54
CA VAL A 91 8.84 -5.33 11.02
C VAL A 91 7.37 -5.27 11.40
N LEU A 92 6.82 -4.06 11.54
CA LEU A 92 5.40 -3.80 11.72
C LEU A 92 4.92 -2.81 10.65
N MET A 93 4.06 -3.29 9.76
CA MET A 93 3.51 -2.53 8.64
C MET A 93 2.00 -2.75 8.56
N GLY A 94 1.24 -1.72 8.17
CA GLY A 94 -0.23 -1.81 8.11
C GLY A 94 -0.88 -0.47 7.83
N ALA A 95 -2.20 -0.49 7.67
CA ALA A 95 -3.04 0.71 7.52
C ALA A 95 -3.17 1.49 8.85
N ASN A 96 -2.08 2.12 9.30
CA ASN A 96 -1.96 2.69 10.63
C ASN A 96 -1.71 4.21 10.60
N LEU A 97 -2.76 4.98 10.29
CA LEU A 97 -2.69 6.44 10.40
C LEU A 97 -2.48 6.85 11.86
N ALA A 98 -1.31 7.42 12.16
CA ALA A 98 -0.87 7.63 13.54
C ALA A 98 -1.84 8.44 14.43
N ASN A 99 -2.63 9.35 13.85
CA ASN A 99 -3.64 10.11 14.62
C ASN A 99 -4.82 9.21 15.00
N GLU A 100 -5.32 8.38 14.09
CA GLU A 100 -6.45 7.46 14.33
C GLU A 100 -6.07 6.39 15.35
N VAL A 101 -4.84 5.85 15.25
CA VAL A 101 -4.31 4.92 16.25
C VAL A 101 -4.25 5.57 17.63
N ALA A 102 -3.82 6.83 17.71
CA ALA A 102 -3.74 7.57 18.98
C ALA A 102 -5.10 8.04 19.53
N GLU A 103 -6.14 8.00 18.69
CA GLU A 103 -7.53 8.27 19.05
C GLU A 103 -8.29 6.97 19.35
N GLU A 104 -7.58 5.84 19.44
CA GLU A 104 -8.11 4.50 19.68
C GLU A 104 -9.17 4.05 18.67
N HIS A 105 -9.13 4.59 17.45
CA HIS A 105 -9.97 4.08 16.37
C HIS A 105 -9.51 2.68 15.97
N PHE A 106 -10.47 1.80 15.68
CA PHE A 106 -10.19 0.43 15.28
C PHE A 106 -9.34 0.39 14.01
N CYS A 107 -8.24 -0.36 14.07
CA CYS A 107 -7.40 -0.66 12.93
C CYS A 107 -6.61 -1.95 13.14
N GLU A 108 -5.96 -2.40 12.06
CA GLU A 108 -5.22 -3.65 12.02
C GLU A 108 -3.81 -3.43 11.47
N THR A 109 -2.85 -4.25 11.88
CA THR A 109 -1.48 -4.23 11.38
C THR A 109 -0.93 -5.64 11.21
N THR A 110 0.13 -5.75 10.43
CA THR A 110 0.87 -6.98 10.21
C THR A 110 2.26 -6.87 10.82
N ILE A 111 2.68 -7.87 11.59
CA ILE A 111 4.07 -8.06 12.03
C ILE A 111 4.71 -9.15 11.17
N GLY A 112 5.83 -8.82 10.53
CA GLY A 112 6.67 -9.78 9.84
C GLY A 112 7.79 -10.27 10.75
N CYS A 113 7.70 -11.51 11.23
CA CYS A 113 8.68 -12.10 12.15
C CYS A 113 8.89 -13.59 11.84
N LYS A 114 10.13 -14.00 11.57
CA LYS A 114 10.49 -15.40 11.27
C LYS A 114 10.46 -16.30 12.52
N ASP A 115 10.78 -15.76 13.68
CA ASP A 115 10.76 -16.49 14.95
C ASP A 115 9.34 -16.47 15.53
N LYS A 116 8.72 -17.65 15.63
CA LYS A 116 7.33 -17.79 16.12
C LYS A 116 7.17 -17.37 17.59
N ILE A 117 8.18 -17.62 18.43
CA ILE A 117 8.13 -17.26 19.84
C ILE A 117 8.22 -15.74 19.94
N MET A 118 9.17 -15.14 19.23
CA MET A 118 9.32 -13.68 19.21
C MET A 118 8.11 -12.98 18.58
N GLY A 119 7.54 -13.54 17.51
CA GLY A 119 6.34 -13.02 16.88
C GLY A 119 5.14 -12.98 17.84
N ALA A 120 4.96 -14.02 18.68
CA ALA A 120 3.93 -14.03 19.71
C ALA A 120 4.17 -12.95 20.78
N ILE A 121 5.42 -12.81 21.26
CA ILE A 121 5.80 -11.76 22.22
C ILE A 121 5.52 -10.37 21.64
N MET A 122 5.97 -10.11 20.41
CA MET A 122 5.75 -8.82 19.74
C MET A 122 4.27 -8.52 19.53
N LYS A 123 3.47 -9.54 19.18
CA LYS A 123 2.01 -9.42 19.10
C LYS A 123 1.42 -8.99 20.44
N ASP A 124 1.80 -9.67 21.53
CA ASP A 124 1.27 -9.36 22.86
C ASP A 124 1.70 -7.96 23.33
N CYS A 125 2.91 -7.52 22.98
CA CYS A 125 3.37 -6.16 23.29
C CYS A 125 2.63 -5.06 22.52
N MET A 126 2.25 -5.31 21.26
CA MET A 126 1.70 -4.28 20.37
C MET A 126 0.17 -4.27 20.31
N GLN A 127 -0.47 -5.42 20.51
CA GLN A 127 -1.91 -5.58 20.30
C GLN A 127 -2.74 -4.90 21.38
N THR A 128 -3.81 -4.22 20.96
CA THR A 128 -4.84 -3.67 21.85
C THR A 128 -6.24 -4.10 21.35
N PRO A 129 -7.35 -3.76 22.05
CA PRO A 129 -8.69 -4.00 21.52
C PRO A 129 -8.93 -3.32 20.16
N ASN A 130 -8.37 -2.12 19.96
CA ASN A 130 -8.54 -1.31 18.75
C ASN A 130 -7.33 -1.33 17.80
N PHE A 131 -6.26 -2.04 18.16
CA PHE A 131 -5.07 -2.24 17.32
C PHE A 131 -4.78 -3.74 17.21
N ARG A 132 -5.39 -4.40 16.21
CA ARG A 132 -5.31 -5.85 16.04
C ARG A 132 -4.07 -6.23 15.23
N VAL A 133 -3.39 -7.30 15.65
CA VAL A 133 -2.10 -7.69 15.08
C VAL A 133 -2.17 -9.11 14.50
N THR A 134 -1.87 -9.22 13.21
CA THR A 134 -1.57 -10.50 12.55
C THR A 134 -0.07 -10.67 12.40
N VAL A 135 0.45 -11.87 12.71
CA VAL A 135 1.88 -12.19 12.57
C VAL A 135 2.06 -13.11 11.39
N VAL A 136 3.01 -12.77 10.51
CA VAL A 136 3.42 -13.59 9.35
C VAL A 136 4.92 -13.78 9.37
N GLU A 137 5.39 -14.86 8.73
CA GLU A 137 6.83 -15.20 8.66
C GLU A 137 7.57 -14.39 7.56
N ASP A 138 6.83 -13.79 6.62
CA ASP A 138 7.36 -13.12 5.43
C ASP A 138 7.84 -11.68 5.72
N THR A 139 8.83 -11.52 6.60
CA THR A 139 9.34 -10.20 7.04
C THR A 139 9.67 -9.25 5.89
N GLU A 140 10.32 -9.74 4.84
CA GLU A 140 10.73 -8.88 3.71
C GLU A 140 9.54 -8.40 2.89
N ALA A 141 8.58 -9.28 2.56
CA ALA A 141 7.38 -8.88 1.84
C ALA A 141 6.55 -7.84 2.61
N VAL A 142 6.40 -8.03 3.92
CA VAL A 142 5.71 -7.08 4.80
C VAL A 142 6.36 -5.70 4.73
N GLU A 143 7.69 -5.62 4.82
CA GLU A 143 8.44 -4.37 4.76
C GLU A 143 8.36 -3.69 3.39
N VAL A 144 8.58 -4.47 2.32
CA VAL A 144 8.54 -3.99 0.93
C VAL A 144 7.17 -3.43 0.58
N CYS A 145 6.07 -4.06 1.03
CA CYS A 145 4.73 -3.55 0.80
C CYS A 145 4.55 -2.14 1.37
N GLY A 146 5.05 -1.88 2.58
CA GLY A 146 4.99 -0.58 3.25
C GLY A 146 5.73 0.53 2.49
N ALA A 147 6.80 0.17 1.76
CA ALA A 147 7.55 1.09 0.91
C ALA A 147 6.83 1.35 -0.44
N LEU A 148 6.57 0.28 -1.21
CA LEU A 148 6.07 0.37 -2.59
C LEU A 148 4.69 1.01 -2.70
N LYS A 149 3.81 0.80 -1.72
CA LYS A 149 2.46 1.39 -1.73
C LYS A 149 2.45 2.93 -1.84
N ASN A 150 3.53 3.60 -1.43
CA ASN A 150 3.65 5.05 -1.56
C ASN A 150 3.82 5.50 -3.02
N ILE A 151 4.40 4.65 -3.89
CA ILE A 151 4.49 4.90 -5.34
C ILE A 151 3.08 4.87 -5.94
N VAL A 152 2.30 3.83 -5.63
CA VAL A 152 0.93 3.67 -6.13
C VAL A 152 0.03 4.80 -5.62
N ALA A 153 0.23 5.26 -4.40
CA ALA A 153 -0.51 6.41 -3.86
C ALA A 153 -0.22 7.72 -4.61
N CYS A 154 0.98 7.90 -5.17
CA CYS A 154 1.26 9.02 -6.08
C CYS A 154 0.43 8.90 -7.36
N ALA A 155 0.38 7.71 -7.97
CA ALA A 155 -0.44 7.47 -9.16
C ALA A 155 -1.94 7.72 -8.89
N ALA A 156 -2.46 7.27 -7.75
CA ALA A 156 -3.83 7.56 -7.33
C ALA A 156 -4.08 9.08 -7.17
N GLY A 157 -3.10 9.82 -6.64
CA GLY A 157 -3.16 11.27 -6.58
C GLY A 157 -3.13 11.94 -7.96
N PHE A 158 -2.37 11.40 -8.92
CA PHE A 158 -2.39 11.91 -10.30
C PHE A 158 -3.76 11.73 -10.94
N VAL A 159 -4.39 10.57 -10.74
CA VAL A 159 -5.77 10.29 -11.18
C VAL A 159 -6.76 11.30 -10.59
N ASP A 160 -6.67 11.59 -9.29
CA ASP A 160 -7.49 12.62 -8.63
C ASP A 160 -7.25 14.02 -9.22
N GLY A 161 -5.99 14.33 -9.49
CA GLY A 161 -5.59 15.61 -10.07
C GLY A 161 -6.10 15.81 -11.49
N LEU A 162 -6.20 14.73 -12.26
CA LEU A 162 -6.74 14.70 -13.61
C LEU A 162 -8.28 14.64 -13.66
N GLY A 163 -8.94 14.44 -12.51
CA GLY A 163 -10.39 14.29 -12.45
C GLY A 163 -10.91 12.98 -13.07
N LEU A 164 -10.07 11.94 -13.08
CA LEU A 164 -10.41 10.62 -13.62
C LEU A 164 -11.07 9.81 -12.49
N GLY A 165 -12.35 9.45 -12.67
CA GLY A 165 -13.21 8.94 -11.59
C GLY A 165 -12.74 7.64 -10.93
N ASP A 166 -13.57 7.13 -10.01
CA ASP A 166 -13.18 6.04 -9.10
C ASP A 166 -12.80 4.72 -9.80
N ASN A 167 -13.38 4.43 -10.97
CA ASN A 167 -13.00 3.25 -11.76
C ASN A 167 -11.53 3.29 -12.22
N THR A 168 -11.05 4.46 -12.64
CA THR A 168 -9.65 4.64 -13.03
C THR A 168 -8.73 4.53 -11.81
N LYS A 169 -9.13 5.10 -10.68
CA LYS A 169 -8.39 4.97 -9.42
C LYS A 169 -8.30 3.52 -8.97
N ALA A 170 -9.41 2.78 -9.04
CA ALA A 170 -9.46 1.36 -8.70
C ALA A 170 -8.54 0.53 -9.61
N ALA A 171 -8.51 0.82 -10.91
CA ALA A 171 -7.59 0.16 -11.85
C ALA A 171 -6.12 0.43 -11.49
N VAL A 172 -5.77 1.68 -11.16
CA VAL A 172 -4.42 2.05 -10.69
C VAL A 172 -4.04 1.33 -9.41
N ILE A 173 -4.95 1.25 -8.42
CA ILE A 173 -4.71 0.51 -7.17
C ILE A 173 -4.47 -0.97 -7.45
N ARG A 174 -5.31 -1.59 -8.30
CA ARG A 174 -5.19 -3.02 -8.66
C ARG A 174 -3.87 -3.30 -9.37
N LEU A 175 -3.54 -2.53 -10.41
CA LEU A 175 -2.31 -2.69 -11.18
C LEU A 175 -1.08 -2.43 -10.31
N GLY A 176 -1.12 -1.40 -9.46
CA GLY A 176 -0.07 -1.13 -8.49
C GLY A 176 0.14 -2.27 -7.51
N LEU A 177 -0.93 -2.92 -7.03
CA LEU A 177 -0.82 -4.12 -6.21
C LEU A 177 -0.15 -5.28 -6.97
N MET A 178 -0.47 -5.47 -8.26
CA MET A 178 0.18 -6.50 -9.08
C MET A 178 1.67 -6.22 -9.29
N GLU A 179 2.05 -4.95 -9.51
CA GLU A 179 3.45 -4.55 -9.57
C GLU A 179 4.16 -4.74 -8.22
N MET A 180 3.49 -4.50 -7.09
CA MET A 180 4.05 -4.80 -5.76
C MET A 180 4.33 -6.31 -5.60
N VAL A 181 3.37 -7.16 -5.98
CA VAL A 181 3.53 -8.62 -5.96
C VAL A 181 4.70 -9.04 -6.84
N ARG A 182 4.73 -8.58 -8.09
CA ARG A 182 5.78 -8.89 -9.06
C ARG A 182 7.16 -8.43 -8.59
N TYR A 183 7.24 -7.27 -7.95
CA TYR A 183 8.50 -6.73 -7.44
C TYR A 183 9.05 -7.61 -6.33
N VAL A 184 8.21 -7.99 -5.36
CA VAL A 184 8.61 -8.90 -4.28
C VAL A 184 8.98 -10.27 -4.84
N ASP A 185 8.21 -10.85 -5.77
CA ASP A 185 8.54 -12.14 -6.37
C ASP A 185 9.90 -12.10 -7.10
N GLN A 186 10.18 -11.02 -7.84
CA GLN A 186 11.41 -10.86 -8.59
C GLN A 186 12.65 -10.58 -7.71
N PHE A 187 12.51 -9.80 -6.63
CA PHE A 187 13.67 -9.30 -5.85
C PHE A 187 13.74 -9.84 -4.41
N HIS A 188 12.67 -10.43 -3.89
CA HIS A 188 12.51 -10.93 -2.52
C HIS A 188 11.81 -12.30 -2.52
N GLY A 189 12.41 -13.23 -3.26
CA GLY A 189 11.86 -14.57 -3.50
C GLY A 189 11.50 -15.35 -2.22
N GLY A 190 10.56 -16.28 -2.34
CA GLY A 190 10.05 -17.08 -1.22
C GLY A 190 8.89 -16.46 -0.44
N SER A 191 8.40 -15.30 -0.88
CA SER A 191 7.25 -14.61 -0.31
C SER A 191 5.92 -15.26 -0.72
N LYS A 192 4.93 -15.27 0.17
CA LYS A 192 3.60 -15.83 -0.10
C LYS A 192 2.66 -14.76 -0.62
N ILE A 193 1.86 -15.10 -1.64
CA ILE A 193 0.83 -14.19 -2.18
C ILE A 193 -0.18 -13.77 -1.11
N SER A 194 -0.45 -14.62 -0.12
CA SER A 194 -1.32 -14.32 1.03
C SER A 194 -0.88 -13.07 1.80
N THR A 195 0.43 -12.78 1.86
CA THR A 195 0.98 -11.62 2.57
C THR A 195 0.48 -10.28 1.98
N PHE A 196 0.12 -10.24 0.71
CA PHE A 196 -0.45 -9.03 0.08
C PHE A 196 -1.91 -8.78 0.44
N PHE A 197 -2.61 -9.80 0.95
CA PHE A 197 -3.97 -9.68 1.46
C PHE A 197 -4.02 -9.29 2.94
N GLU A 198 -2.87 -9.26 3.61
CA GLU A 198 -2.74 -8.75 4.98
C GLU A 198 -2.78 -7.21 5.02
N SER A 199 -2.88 -6.64 6.23
CA SER A 199 -2.94 -5.19 6.43
C SER A 199 -1.75 -4.43 5.83
N CYS A 200 -0.55 -5.02 5.84
CA CYS A 200 0.64 -4.42 5.21
C CYS A 200 0.54 -4.26 3.70
N GLY A 201 -0.26 -5.07 3.01
CA GLY A 201 -0.45 -5.05 1.56
C GLY A 201 -1.65 -4.20 1.16
N VAL A 202 -2.76 -4.87 0.87
CA VAL A 202 -3.97 -4.25 0.28
C VAL A 202 -4.57 -3.16 1.17
N ALA A 203 -4.61 -3.32 2.50
CA ALA A 203 -5.26 -2.35 3.38
C ALA A 203 -4.47 -1.03 3.48
N ASP A 204 -3.14 -1.10 3.70
CA ASP A 204 -2.28 0.09 3.74
C ASP A 204 -2.25 0.78 2.36
N LEU A 205 -2.24 0.00 1.28
CA LEU A 205 -2.34 0.51 -0.08
C LEU A 205 -3.62 1.32 -0.29
N ILE A 206 -4.79 0.75 0.01
CA ILE A 206 -6.09 1.42 -0.15
C ILE A 206 -6.12 2.70 0.70
N THR A 207 -5.85 2.59 1.99
CA THR A 207 -5.89 3.74 2.93
C THR A 207 -4.97 4.86 2.48
N THR A 208 -3.80 4.53 1.94
CA THR A 208 -2.84 5.53 1.45
C THR A 208 -3.30 6.17 0.14
N CYS A 209 -3.92 5.42 -0.77
CA CYS A 209 -4.44 5.92 -2.04
C CYS A 209 -5.67 6.82 -1.88
N TYR A 210 -6.40 6.77 -0.76
CA TYR A 210 -7.52 7.66 -0.47
C TYR A 210 -7.16 8.80 0.50
N GLY A 211 -6.40 8.51 1.57
CA GLY A 211 -6.15 9.46 2.66
C GLY A 211 -4.71 9.99 2.78
N GLY A 212 -3.76 9.37 2.08
CA GLY A 212 -2.32 9.59 2.30
C GLY A 212 -1.79 10.95 1.84
N ARG A 213 -0.66 11.35 2.43
CA ARG A 213 0.09 12.57 2.02
C ARG A 213 0.60 12.48 0.57
N ASN A 214 1.06 11.30 0.14
CA ASN A 214 1.49 11.06 -1.25
C ASN A 214 0.35 11.39 -2.23
N ARG A 215 -0.85 10.85 -1.99
CA ARG A 215 -2.04 11.15 -2.80
C ARG A 215 -2.35 12.65 -2.85
N LYS A 216 -2.43 13.31 -1.68
CA LYS A 216 -2.76 14.75 -1.58
C LYS A 216 -1.77 15.65 -2.33
N VAL A 217 -0.47 15.40 -2.18
CA VAL A 217 0.56 16.21 -2.85
C VAL A 217 0.60 15.90 -4.35
N SER A 218 0.46 14.64 -4.75
CA SER A 218 0.39 14.25 -6.17
C SER A 218 -0.85 14.82 -6.87
N GLU A 219 -1.99 14.92 -6.19
CA GLU A 219 -3.17 15.63 -6.72
C GLU A 219 -2.86 17.12 -6.94
N ALA A 220 -2.28 17.79 -5.95
CA ALA A 220 -1.91 19.20 -6.05
C ALA A 220 -0.86 19.44 -7.15
N PHE A 221 0.08 18.51 -7.33
CA PHE A 221 1.08 18.53 -8.41
C PHE A 221 0.43 18.64 -9.78
N VAL A 222 -0.56 17.79 -10.06
CA VAL A 222 -1.29 17.84 -11.34
C VAL A 222 -2.12 19.10 -11.48
N LYS A 223 -2.82 19.53 -10.41
CA LYS A 223 -3.72 20.69 -10.45
C LYS A 223 -3.01 22.03 -10.57
N THR A 224 -1.80 22.15 -10.03
CA THR A 224 -1.06 23.42 -9.94
C THR A 224 0.11 23.52 -10.91
N GLY A 225 0.64 22.40 -11.38
CA GLY A 225 1.86 22.36 -12.19
C GLY A 225 3.15 22.69 -11.42
N LYS A 226 3.07 22.94 -10.12
CA LYS A 226 4.24 23.15 -9.25
C LYS A 226 5.06 21.87 -9.14
N THR A 227 6.34 22.01 -8.81
CA THR A 227 7.21 20.86 -8.53
C THR A 227 6.82 20.18 -7.21
N ILE A 228 7.15 18.89 -7.07
CA ILE A 228 6.97 18.15 -5.82
C ILE A 228 7.66 18.88 -4.65
N LYS A 229 8.87 19.40 -4.86
CA LYS A 229 9.64 20.10 -3.84
C LYS A 229 8.95 21.37 -3.32
N GLU A 230 8.32 22.14 -4.20
CA GLU A 230 7.54 23.32 -3.80
C GLU A 230 6.34 22.91 -2.95
N LEU A 231 5.59 21.89 -3.39
CA LEU A 231 4.42 21.39 -2.66
C LEU A 231 4.77 20.74 -1.33
N GLU A 232 5.92 20.07 -1.21
CA GLU A 232 6.42 19.57 0.06
C GLU A 232 6.61 20.71 1.08
N ASN A 233 7.21 21.82 0.65
CA ASN A 233 7.43 22.98 1.51
C ASN A 233 6.11 23.66 1.90
N GLU A 234 5.16 23.76 0.98
CA GLU A 234 3.86 24.42 1.21
C GLU A 234 2.89 23.58 2.04
N MET A 235 2.87 22.25 1.84
CA MET A 235 1.79 21.39 2.35
C MET A 235 2.21 20.52 3.55
N LEU A 236 3.50 20.24 3.72
CA LEU A 236 3.94 19.17 4.64
C LEU A 236 4.61 19.67 5.93
N ASN A 237 4.73 20.99 6.13
CA ASN A 237 5.29 21.61 7.34
C ASN A 237 6.62 20.97 7.76
N GLY A 238 7.56 20.85 6.82
CA GLY A 238 8.90 20.28 7.04
C GLY A 238 8.98 18.75 6.97
N GLN A 239 7.91 18.04 6.61
CA GLN A 239 7.99 16.60 6.32
C GLN A 239 8.31 16.37 4.84
N LYS A 240 9.08 15.31 4.56
CA LYS A 240 9.33 14.84 3.19
C LYS A 240 8.27 13.84 2.74
N LEU A 241 7.96 13.89 1.45
CA LEU A 241 7.17 12.89 0.75
C LEU A 241 8.04 11.68 0.48
N GLN A 242 7.52 10.48 0.72
CA GLN A 242 8.30 9.25 0.50
C GLN A 242 8.05 8.67 -0.90
N GLY A 243 6.84 8.85 -1.46
CA GLY A 243 6.45 8.23 -2.74
C GLY A 243 7.40 8.55 -3.90
N PRO A 244 7.70 9.83 -4.20
CA PRO A 244 8.62 10.17 -5.30
C PRO A 244 10.04 9.65 -5.10
N ALA A 245 10.57 9.72 -3.87
CA ALA A 245 11.90 9.20 -3.56
C ALA A 245 11.95 7.67 -3.71
N THR A 246 10.94 6.96 -3.20
CA THR A 246 10.83 5.50 -3.37
C THR A 246 10.65 5.13 -4.85
N ALA A 247 9.93 5.93 -5.65
CA ALA A 247 9.79 5.69 -7.08
C ALA A 247 11.13 5.86 -7.83
N GLU A 248 11.94 6.86 -7.45
CA GLU A 248 13.29 7.05 -7.98
C GLU A 248 14.22 5.90 -7.65
N GLU A 249 14.25 5.47 -6.39
CA GLU A 249 15.05 4.33 -5.96
C GLU A 249 14.65 3.05 -6.70
N VAL A 250 13.35 2.75 -6.74
CA VAL A 250 12.81 1.55 -7.40
C VAL A 250 13.08 1.59 -8.90
N ASN A 251 12.82 2.72 -9.57
CA ASN A 251 13.11 2.82 -11.01
C ASN A 251 14.62 2.72 -11.30
N GLY A 252 15.49 3.28 -10.44
CA GLY A 252 16.94 3.11 -10.56
C GLY A 252 17.38 1.63 -10.50
N MET A 253 16.77 0.84 -9.61
CA MET A 253 16.99 -0.61 -9.53
C MET A 253 16.45 -1.33 -10.78
N LEU A 254 15.22 -1.03 -11.18
CA LEU A 254 14.57 -1.63 -12.35
C LEU A 254 15.34 -1.37 -13.64
N LYS A 255 15.84 -0.14 -13.82
CA LYS A 255 16.70 0.24 -14.94
C LYS A 255 18.02 -0.52 -14.91
N GLY A 256 18.63 -0.66 -13.74
CA GLY A 256 19.87 -1.44 -13.56
C GLY A 256 19.73 -2.92 -13.94
N CYS A 257 18.51 -3.49 -13.88
CA CYS A 257 18.23 -4.86 -14.28
C CYS A 257 17.32 -4.98 -15.52
N ASN A 258 17.24 -3.93 -16.35
CA ASN A 258 16.45 -3.88 -17.59
C ASN A 258 15.00 -4.42 -17.43
N SER A 259 14.35 -4.05 -16.33
CA SER A 259 13.01 -4.54 -15.98
C SER A 259 11.94 -3.44 -15.97
N GLU A 260 12.24 -2.21 -16.38
CA GLU A 260 11.28 -1.10 -16.41
C GLU A 260 9.95 -1.45 -17.11
N ASP A 261 10.01 -2.17 -18.23
CA ASP A 261 8.84 -2.55 -19.03
C ASP A 261 7.89 -3.53 -18.30
N LYS A 262 8.39 -4.21 -17.26
CA LYS A 262 7.58 -5.10 -16.41
C LYS A 262 6.83 -4.34 -15.30
N PHE A 263 7.19 -3.07 -15.07
CA PHE A 263 6.64 -2.21 -14.03
C PHE A 263 6.29 -0.82 -14.60
N PRO A 264 5.40 -0.75 -15.61
CA PRO A 264 5.06 0.50 -16.28
C PRO A 264 4.46 1.54 -15.32
N LEU A 265 3.67 1.16 -14.32
CA LEU A 265 3.08 2.09 -13.36
C LEU A 265 4.16 2.70 -12.47
N PHE A 266 5.03 1.90 -11.84
CA PHE A 266 6.12 2.43 -11.01
C PHE A 266 7.06 3.33 -11.82
N THR A 267 7.39 2.91 -13.04
CA THR A 267 8.22 3.67 -13.97
C THR A 267 7.55 5.00 -14.37
N ALA A 268 6.25 4.97 -14.68
CA ALA A 268 5.48 6.17 -15.00
C ALA A 268 5.46 7.16 -13.84
N VAL A 269 5.25 6.69 -12.61
CA VAL A 269 5.26 7.55 -11.43
C VAL A 269 6.59 8.26 -11.28
N HIS A 270 7.72 7.55 -11.42
CA HIS A 270 9.04 8.17 -11.36
C HIS A 270 9.21 9.23 -12.47
N ARG A 271 8.89 8.88 -13.72
CA ARG A 271 9.05 9.77 -14.87
C ARG A 271 8.13 11.00 -14.79
N ILE A 272 6.93 10.87 -14.23
CA ILE A 272 6.03 12.01 -13.98
C ILE A 272 6.57 12.90 -12.85
N CYS A 273 7.02 12.32 -11.73
CA CYS A 273 7.59 13.08 -10.62
C CYS A 273 8.85 13.86 -11.02
N THR A 274 9.62 13.33 -11.98
CA THR A 274 10.82 13.96 -12.55
C THR A 274 10.56 14.78 -13.81
N GLN A 275 9.28 14.98 -14.18
CA GLN A 275 8.83 15.79 -15.32
C GLN A 275 9.33 15.30 -16.69
N GLN A 276 9.71 14.03 -16.80
CA GLN A 276 10.03 13.35 -18.07
C GLN A 276 8.76 12.91 -18.81
N LEU A 277 7.67 12.68 -18.08
CA LEU A 277 6.33 12.39 -18.61
C LEU A 277 5.30 13.37 -18.03
N LYS A 278 4.24 13.64 -18.78
CA LYS A 278 3.10 14.42 -18.28
C LYS A 278 2.16 13.51 -17.49
N PRO A 279 1.41 14.04 -16.50
CA PRO A 279 0.45 13.24 -15.75
C PRO A 279 -0.59 12.52 -16.63
N GLN A 280 -1.01 13.14 -17.74
CA GLN A 280 -1.97 12.56 -18.69
C GLN A 280 -1.46 11.25 -19.30
N ASP A 281 -0.14 11.12 -19.47
CA ASP A 281 0.49 9.96 -20.09
C ASP A 281 0.39 8.71 -19.19
N LEU A 282 0.07 8.87 -17.90
CA LEU A 282 -0.15 7.74 -16.96
C LEU A 282 -1.18 6.76 -17.50
N ILE A 283 -2.23 7.25 -18.17
CA ILE A 283 -3.33 6.43 -18.67
C ILE A 283 -2.87 5.50 -19.78
N ASP A 284 -1.97 5.95 -20.65
CA ASP A 284 -1.42 5.10 -21.70
C ASP A 284 -0.48 4.03 -21.14
N GLN A 285 0.20 4.31 -20.02
CA GLN A 285 1.03 3.32 -19.33
C GLN A 285 0.19 2.20 -18.71
N ILE A 286 -0.97 2.52 -18.12
CA ILE A 286 -1.85 1.49 -17.54
C ILE A 286 -2.68 0.73 -18.59
N ARG A 287 -3.04 1.36 -19.72
CA ARG A 287 -3.73 0.67 -20.84
C ARG A 287 -2.90 -0.47 -21.42
N ASN A 288 -1.59 -0.23 -21.56
CA ASN A 288 -0.64 -1.17 -22.12
C ASN A 288 0.06 -2.03 -21.05
N HIS A 289 -0.50 -2.09 -19.83
CA HIS A 289 0.13 -2.81 -18.73
C HIS A 289 0.22 -4.32 -19.05
N PRO A 290 1.34 -5.01 -18.73
CA PRO A 290 1.51 -6.44 -18.98
C PRO A 290 0.44 -7.37 -18.41
N GLU A 291 -0.35 -6.90 -17.43
CA GLU A 291 -1.46 -7.66 -16.84
C GLU A 291 -2.69 -7.73 -17.76
N HIS A 292 -2.70 -6.93 -18.82
CA HIS A 292 -3.72 -6.93 -19.87
C HIS A 292 -3.29 -7.71 -21.11
N ALA A 293 -1.99 -8.05 -21.25
CA ALA A 293 -1.55 -8.93 -22.32
C ALA A 293 -2.18 -10.31 -22.11
N CYS A 294 -2.84 -10.85 -23.15
CA CYS A 294 -3.43 -12.17 -23.11
C CYS A 294 -2.37 -13.19 -22.66
N VAL A 295 -2.71 -14.00 -21.65
CA VAL A 295 -1.93 -15.19 -21.30
C VAL A 295 -2.03 -16.14 -22.49
N THR A 296 -1.04 -16.15 -23.39
CA THR A 296 -0.82 -17.31 -24.24
C THR A 296 -0.27 -18.40 -23.33
N THR A 297 -1.13 -19.30 -22.88
CA THR A 297 -0.72 -20.48 -22.13
C THR A 297 0.07 -21.38 -23.07
N ASP A 298 1.40 -21.26 -23.07
CA ASP A 298 2.27 -22.36 -23.47
C ASP A 298 2.29 -23.36 -22.30
N ASN A 299 1.28 -24.22 -22.26
CA ASN A 299 1.37 -25.60 -21.80
C ASN A 299 0.02 -26.30 -22.03
N ASP A 300 0.09 -27.41 -22.76
CA ASP A 300 -0.99 -28.35 -22.98
C ASP A 300 -1.65 -28.81 -21.67
N ASN A 301 -2.97 -29.02 -21.74
CA ASN A 301 -3.91 -29.48 -20.70
C ASN A 301 -4.44 -28.42 -19.71
N GLU A 302 -5.26 -27.49 -20.21
CA GLU A 302 -6.68 -27.35 -19.78
C GLU A 302 -7.36 -26.29 -20.65
N ARG A 303 -8.25 -26.71 -21.55
CA ARG A 303 -8.98 -25.83 -22.46
C ARG A 303 -10.15 -25.14 -21.73
N ILE A 304 -10.11 -23.82 -21.62
CA ILE A 304 -11.27 -22.97 -21.90
C ILE A 304 -10.79 -21.83 -22.82
N ALA A 305 -10.92 -22.05 -24.12
CA ALA A 305 -10.75 -21.00 -25.10
C ALA A 305 -12.00 -20.09 -25.07
N ILE A 306 -11.84 -18.85 -24.64
CA ILE A 306 -12.79 -17.78 -25.01
C ILE A 306 -12.13 -17.03 -26.16
N THR A 307 -12.31 -17.54 -27.37
CA THR A 307 -12.05 -16.78 -28.59
C THR A 307 -13.26 -15.92 -28.90
N GLY A 308 -13.03 -14.62 -29.07
CA GLY A 308 -13.90 -13.75 -29.87
C GLY A 308 -14.81 -12.83 -29.06
N CYS A 309 -14.43 -11.57 -28.96
CA CYS A 309 -15.39 -10.50 -29.15
C CYS A 309 -14.64 -9.32 -29.79
N GLY A 310 -14.79 -9.18 -31.10
CA GLY A 310 -14.62 -7.88 -31.73
C GLY A 310 -15.64 -6.95 -31.06
N ALA A 311 -15.17 -5.82 -30.57
CA ALA A 311 -16.03 -4.81 -30.00
C ALA A 311 -16.87 -4.20 -31.13
N ASP A 312 -18.13 -4.61 -31.26
CA ASP A 312 -19.14 -3.76 -31.89
C ASP A 312 -19.49 -2.65 -30.89
N ASP A 313 -19.07 -1.42 -31.20
CA ASP A 313 -19.23 -0.20 -30.39
C ASP A 313 -20.69 0.17 -30.08
N ASP A 314 -21.67 -0.51 -30.68
CA ASP A 314 -23.09 -0.20 -30.51
C ASP A 314 -23.73 -0.89 -29.30
N ILE A 315 -23.18 -2.01 -28.80
CA ILE A 315 -23.75 -2.74 -27.66
C ILE A 315 -23.66 -1.93 -26.35
N TRP A 316 -22.57 -1.18 -26.17
CA TRP A 316 -22.35 -0.35 -24.98
C TRP A 316 -23.22 0.90 -24.95
N LYS A 317 -23.58 1.44 -26.11
CA LYS A 317 -24.49 2.59 -26.21
C LYS A 317 -25.90 2.22 -25.78
N ASP A 318 -26.40 1.05 -26.19
CA ASP A 318 -27.76 0.62 -25.83
C ASP A 318 -27.89 0.25 -24.35
N PHE A 319 -26.83 -0.28 -23.73
CA PHE A 319 -26.81 -0.56 -22.29
C PHE A 319 -26.74 0.72 -21.44
N ALA A 320 -25.93 1.71 -21.85
CA ALA A 320 -25.87 3.01 -21.19
C ALA A 320 -27.16 3.83 -21.35
N LEU A 321 -27.96 3.53 -22.39
CA LEU A 321 -29.24 4.18 -22.68
C LEU A 321 -30.47 3.42 -22.14
N GLY A 322 -30.27 2.32 -21.40
CA GLY A 322 -31.34 1.65 -20.66
C GLY A 322 -32.38 0.94 -21.54
N LYS A 323 -32.01 0.49 -22.75
CA LYS A 323 -32.92 -0.29 -23.60
C LYS A 323 -32.81 -1.78 -23.28
N SER A 324 -33.93 -2.41 -22.92
CA SER A 324 -34.03 -3.85 -22.69
C SER A 324 -34.21 -4.62 -24.00
N GLY A 325 -33.36 -5.60 -24.28
CA GLY A 325 -33.54 -6.61 -25.31
C GLY A 325 -33.31 -8.01 -24.73
N ASP A 326 -34.19 -8.96 -25.08
CA ASP A 326 -34.06 -10.35 -24.65
C ASP A 326 -32.94 -11.06 -25.42
N PHE A 327 -31.97 -11.60 -24.70
CA PHE A 327 -30.96 -12.50 -25.25
C PHE A 327 -31.16 -13.90 -24.67
N SER A 328 -31.52 -14.87 -25.51
CA SER A 328 -31.54 -16.29 -25.16
C SER A 328 -30.16 -16.90 -25.43
N VAL A 329 -29.47 -17.35 -24.38
CA VAL A 329 -28.25 -18.17 -24.51
C VAL A 329 -28.65 -19.63 -24.35
N GLY A 330 -28.32 -20.45 -25.36
CA GLY A 330 -28.64 -21.88 -25.38
C GLY A 330 -28.00 -22.65 -24.22
N ALA A 331 -28.81 -23.48 -23.56
CA ALA A 331 -28.42 -24.23 -22.37
C ALA A 331 -27.46 -25.39 -22.69
N TYR A 332 -26.41 -25.53 -21.87
CA TYR A 332 -25.65 -26.76 -21.68
C TYR A 332 -26.12 -27.37 -20.34
N GLU A 333 -26.69 -28.57 -20.35
CA GLU A 333 -27.16 -29.27 -19.14
C GLU A 333 -26.02 -30.09 -18.49
N PRO A 334 -25.73 -29.91 -17.19
CA PRO A 334 -24.97 -30.88 -16.41
C PRO A 334 -25.86 -31.55 -15.36
N ASP A 335 -25.82 -32.87 -15.31
CA ASP A 335 -26.52 -33.70 -14.33
C ASP A 335 -26.04 -33.41 -12.88
N ARG A 336 -26.97 -32.84 -12.11
CA ARG A 336 -27.30 -33.06 -10.68
C ARG A 336 -26.17 -33.10 -9.61
N VAL A 337 -26.12 -32.03 -8.81
CA VAL A 337 -26.34 -32.08 -7.34
C VAL A 337 -27.15 -30.85 -6.91
N LYS A 338 -28.31 -31.07 -6.26
CA LYS A 338 -29.23 -30.02 -5.80
C LYS A 338 -28.80 -29.45 -4.45
N LEU A 339 -28.55 -28.14 -4.38
CA LEU A 339 -28.67 -27.34 -3.15
C LEU A 339 -29.62 -26.17 -3.44
N LYS A 340 -30.81 -26.21 -2.83
CA LYS A 340 -31.84 -25.17 -2.93
C LYS A 340 -31.47 -24.03 -1.97
N LEU A 341 -31.07 -22.88 -2.50
CA LEU A 341 -31.12 -21.61 -1.77
C LEU A 341 -32.21 -20.72 -2.40
N ARG A 342 -33.19 -20.31 -1.59
CA ARG A 342 -34.32 -19.46 -2.00
C ARG A 342 -34.10 -18.09 -1.36
N ILE A 343 -33.93 -17.05 -2.16
CA ILE A 343 -33.95 -15.66 -1.68
C ILE A 343 -34.96 -14.89 -2.54
N HIS A 344 -35.94 -14.27 -1.89
CA HIS A 344 -36.96 -13.42 -2.49
C HIS A 344 -36.52 -11.96 -2.37
N PHE A 345 -36.65 -11.18 -3.43
CA PHE A 345 -36.69 -9.71 -3.33
C PHE A 345 -37.93 -9.19 -4.06
N ASN A 346 -38.70 -8.40 -3.32
CA ASN A 346 -39.91 -7.73 -3.77
C ASN A 346 -39.61 -6.23 -3.82
N LEU A 347 -39.59 -5.63 -5.01
CA LEU A 347 -39.58 -4.18 -5.17
C LEU A 347 -40.58 -3.82 -6.27
N GLY A 348 -41.78 -3.47 -5.84
CA GLY A 348 -42.86 -3.03 -6.69
C GLY A 348 -43.49 -1.75 -6.17
N ARG A 349 -43.24 -0.67 -6.95
CA ARG A 349 -44.14 0.46 -7.28
C ARG A 349 -44.00 1.82 -6.57
N PRO A 350 -44.39 2.91 -7.28
CA PRO A 350 -43.64 4.16 -7.36
C PRO A 350 -44.36 5.36 -6.72
N PHE A 351 -43.62 6.47 -6.59
CA PHE A 351 -44.15 7.79 -6.27
C PHE A 351 -44.88 8.42 -7.47
N HIS A 352 -46.12 8.85 -7.25
CA HIS A 352 -46.75 9.94 -8.00
C HIS A 352 -47.33 10.95 -7.00
N ALA A 353 -47.07 12.23 -7.25
CA ALA A 353 -47.64 13.36 -6.54
C ALA A 353 -48.96 13.78 -7.19
N GLU A 354 -49.99 14.10 -6.39
CA GLU A 354 -51.00 15.11 -6.76
C GLU A 354 -51.78 15.66 -5.54
N SER A 355 -51.90 16.98 -5.57
CA SER A 355 -52.65 18.04 -4.88
C SER A 355 -53.78 17.82 -3.85
N SER A 356 -53.88 18.86 -2.99
CA SER A 356 -55.08 19.55 -2.42
C SER A 356 -55.84 18.83 -1.29
N SER A 357 -55.65 19.24 -0.04
CA SER A 357 -56.36 20.30 0.73
C SER A 357 -57.73 19.89 1.28
N VAL A 358 -57.90 19.98 2.60
CA VAL A 358 -58.84 20.86 3.34
C VAL A 358 -59.12 20.24 4.74
N ASN A 359 -58.97 21.12 5.74
CA ASN A 359 -59.27 21.02 7.18
C ASN A 359 -60.76 20.69 7.48
N PRO A 360 -61.18 20.34 8.72
CA PRO A 360 -60.92 21.07 9.96
C PRO A 360 -60.01 20.38 10.97
#